data_AF-A0A517Y989-F1
#
_entry.id   AF-A0A517Y989-F1
#
_cell.length_a   1.000
_cell.length_b   1.000
_cell.length_c   1.000
_cell.angle_alpha   90.00
_cell.angle_beta   90.00
_cell.angle_gamma   90.00
#
_symmetry.space_group_name_H-M   'P 1'
#
loop_
_entity.id
_entity.type
_entity.pdbx_description
1 polymer ?
#
loop_
_entity_poly.entity_id
_entity_poly.type
_entity_poly.pdbx_seq_one_letter_code
_entity_poly.pdbx_strand_id
1 'polypeptide(L)'
;MSPPLLVLPPDPACNTSHATDHLSYTAGMAKKRRRRRVREMPQEASYVCDACGEEIVIPIDSTQGAEQSFVEDCPVCCRPNIVHLDIEPDGSARAWAEPE
;
A
#
# COMPACT_ATOMS: atom_id res chain seq x y z
N MET A 1 22.21 -29.85 8.02
CA MET A 1 21.27 -30.89 7.55
C MET A 1 19.88 -30.27 7.45
N SER A 2 19.12 -30.69 6.43
CA SER A 2 17.88 -30.11 5.87
C SER A 2 18.13 -28.97 4.90
N PRO A 3 17.97 -29.27 3.60
CA PRO A 3 16.75 -28.78 2.94
C PRO A 3 15.97 -29.90 2.24
N PRO A 4 14.66 -30.02 2.49
CA PRO A 4 13.69 -30.36 1.45
C PRO A 4 13.14 -29.03 0.91
N LEU A 5 12.87 -28.85 -0.37
CA LEU A 5 11.73 -29.42 -1.08
C LEU A 5 12.03 -29.28 -2.57
N LEU A 6 12.12 -30.40 -3.29
CA LEU A 6 12.02 -30.36 -4.75
C LEU A 6 10.54 -30.22 -5.10
N VAL A 7 10.24 -29.04 -5.63
CA VAL A 7 8.96 -28.67 -6.24
C VAL A 7 8.72 -29.59 -7.44
N LEU A 8 7.62 -30.34 -7.41
CA LEU A 8 7.12 -31.08 -8.58
C LEU A 8 6.59 -30.08 -9.62
N PRO A 9 6.87 -30.27 -10.92
CA PRO A 9 6.21 -29.50 -11.97
C PRO A 9 4.72 -29.89 -12.05
N PRO A 10 3.82 -28.96 -12.41
CA PRO A 10 2.44 -29.31 -12.68
C PRO A 10 2.30 -30.03 -14.03
N ASP A 11 1.66 -31.20 -14.02
CA ASP A 11 1.26 -31.93 -15.22
C ASP A 11 0.29 -31.11 -16.09
N PRO A 12 0.55 -30.97 -17.40
CA PRO A 12 -0.39 -30.37 -18.33
C PRO A 12 -1.32 -31.43 -18.93
N ALA A 13 -2.55 -30.99 -19.21
CA ALA A 13 -3.55 -31.57 -20.10
C ALA A 13 -4.62 -32.47 -19.47
N CYS A 14 -5.81 -31.88 -19.30
CA CYS A 14 -7.03 -32.53 -19.77
C CYS A 14 -7.76 -31.56 -20.71
N ASN A 15 -7.56 -31.77 -22.01
CA ASN A 15 -8.45 -31.24 -23.03
C ASN A 15 -9.58 -32.27 -23.21
N THR A 16 -10.84 -31.85 -23.16
CA THR A 16 -11.90 -32.44 -24.00
C THR A 16 -13.09 -31.47 -24.08
N SER A 17 -13.21 -30.86 -25.26
CA SER A 17 -14.40 -30.70 -26.09
C SER A 17 -15.72 -30.12 -25.55
N HIS A 18 -16.20 -29.15 -26.35
CA HIS A 18 -17.59 -28.96 -26.76
C HIS A 18 -18.58 -28.39 -25.74
N ALA A 19 -18.73 -27.07 -25.80
CA ALA A 19 -20.02 -26.43 -25.61
C ALA A 19 -20.22 -25.41 -26.75
N THR A 20 -21.11 -25.77 -27.67
CA THR A 20 -21.74 -24.85 -28.61
C THR A 20 -22.57 -23.84 -27.83
N ASP A 21 -22.30 -22.55 -27.99
CA ASP A 21 -23.27 -21.52 -27.67
C ASP A 21 -23.22 -20.39 -28.71
N HIS A 22 -24.01 -20.60 -29.75
CA HIS A 22 -24.49 -19.55 -30.64
C HIS A 22 -25.47 -18.69 -29.83
N LEU A 23 -25.00 -17.62 -29.20
CA LEU A 23 -25.91 -16.62 -28.64
C LEU A 23 -25.33 -15.21 -28.84
N SER A 24 -25.43 -14.72 -30.07
CA SER A 24 -25.27 -13.30 -30.42
C SER A 24 -26.50 -12.53 -29.94
N TYR A 25 -26.55 -12.23 -28.64
CA TYR A 25 -27.52 -11.29 -28.09
C TYR A 25 -27.07 -9.85 -28.29
N THR A 26 -28.07 -9.04 -28.58
CA THR A 26 -28.06 -7.69 -29.11
C THR A 26 -27.49 -6.61 -28.19
N ALA A 27 -27.08 -5.53 -28.86
CA ALA A 27 -27.24 -4.13 -28.46
C ALA A 27 -26.41 -3.61 -27.27
N GLY A 28 -25.41 -2.81 -27.61
CA GLY A 28 -24.67 -1.97 -26.68
C GLY A 28 -25.51 -0.88 -26.03
N MET A 29 -25.21 -0.63 -24.76
CA MET A 29 -25.34 0.68 -24.12
C MET A 29 -24.21 0.82 -23.09
N ALA A 30 -23.03 1.24 -23.54
CA ALA A 30 -21.93 1.63 -22.66
C ALA A 30 -22.24 3.00 -22.03
N LYS A 31 -23.15 3.01 -21.04
CA LYS A 31 -23.31 4.17 -20.15
C LYS A 31 -22.02 4.26 -19.31
N LYS A 32 -21.07 5.09 -19.77
CA LYS A 32 -19.85 5.45 -19.03
C LYS A 32 -20.26 6.13 -17.72
N ARG A 33 -20.52 5.33 -16.69
CA ARG A 33 -20.65 5.81 -15.32
C ARG A 33 -19.29 6.40 -14.97
N ARG A 34 -19.21 7.74 -14.91
CA ARG A 34 -18.05 8.43 -14.35
C ARG A 34 -17.93 7.99 -12.89
N ARG A 35 -17.20 6.90 -12.66
CA ARG A 35 -16.80 6.46 -11.31
C ARG A 35 -16.01 7.63 -10.73
N ARG A 36 -16.59 8.33 -9.75
CA ARG A 36 -15.90 9.30 -8.91
C ARG A 36 -14.71 8.54 -8.32
N ARG A 37 -13.50 8.84 -8.79
CA ARG A 37 -12.26 8.23 -8.28
C ARG A 37 -12.15 8.74 -6.85
N VAL A 38 -12.46 7.89 -5.88
CA VAL A 38 -12.17 8.19 -4.47
C VAL A 38 -10.64 8.28 -4.41
N ARG A 39 -10.13 9.42 -3.97
CA ARG A 39 -8.70 9.63 -3.77
C ARG A 39 -8.34 8.80 -2.54
N GLU A 40 -7.51 7.78 -2.72
CA GLU A 40 -7.00 7.00 -1.61
C GLU A 40 -6.07 7.91 -0.80
N MET A 41 -6.35 8.05 0.49
CA MET A 41 -5.53 8.83 1.40
C MET A 41 -4.60 7.84 2.11
N PRO A 42 -3.29 8.12 2.19
CA PRO A 42 -2.35 7.24 2.85
C PRO A 42 -2.70 7.18 4.34
N GLN A 43 -2.66 5.98 4.91
CA GLN A 43 -3.03 5.75 6.32
C GLN A 43 -1.82 5.56 7.22
N GLU A 44 -0.65 5.30 6.64
CA GLU A 44 0.61 5.08 7.33
C GLU A 44 1.78 5.61 6.51
N ALA A 45 2.86 5.98 7.20
CA ALA A 45 4.17 6.29 6.63
C ALA A 45 5.27 5.72 7.54
N SER A 46 6.52 5.68 7.06
CA SER A 46 7.66 5.27 7.87
C SER A 46 8.79 6.29 7.84
N TYR A 47 9.56 6.37 8.93
CA TYR A 47 10.80 7.12 9.03
C TYR A 47 11.89 6.26 9.71
N VAL A 48 13.15 6.61 9.52
CA VAL A 48 14.27 5.94 10.22
C VAL A 48 14.66 6.79 11.42
N CYS A 49 14.70 6.19 12.62
CA CYS A 49 15.14 6.90 13.81
C CYS A 49 16.66 7.16 13.76
N ASP A 50 17.07 8.43 13.85
CA ASP A 50 18.49 8.82 13.81
C ASP A 50 19.32 8.28 14.98
N ALA A 51 18.67 7.91 16.08
CA ALA A 51 19.38 7.46 17.27
C ALA A 51 19.64 5.94 17.32
N CYS A 52 18.70 5.12 16.86
CA CYS A 52 18.83 3.66 16.90
C CYS A 52 18.88 3.00 15.52
N GLY A 53 18.52 3.72 14.46
CA GLY A 53 18.50 3.23 13.09
C GLY A 53 17.30 2.35 12.73
N GLU A 54 16.32 2.21 13.63
CA GLU A 54 15.10 1.43 13.34
C GLU A 54 14.16 2.18 12.39
N GLU A 55 13.52 1.44 11.48
CA GLU A 55 12.40 1.94 10.69
C GLU A 55 11.11 1.93 11.53
N ILE A 56 10.58 3.11 11.82
CA ILE A 56 9.36 3.31 12.60
C ILE A 56 8.21 3.58 11.65
N VAL A 57 7.11 2.82 11.79
CA VAL A 57 5.86 3.02 11.05
C VAL A 57 4.89 3.82 11.91
N ILE A 58 4.34 4.90 11.36
CA ILE A 58 3.44 5.82 12.04
C ILE A 58 2.09 5.94 11.32
N PRO A 59 0.98 6.11 12.05
CA PRO A 59 -0.32 6.40 11.45
C PRO A 59 -0.37 7.84 10.92
N ILE A 60 -1.07 8.05 9.80
CA ILE A 60 -1.28 9.37 9.22
C ILE A 60 -2.66 9.90 9.62
N ASP A 61 -2.70 11.05 10.30
CA ASP A 61 -3.93 11.79 10.54
C ASP A 61 -4.17 12.81 9.42
N SER A 62 -4.94 12.42 8.41
CA SER A 62 -5.31 13.31 7.30
C SER A 62 -6.12 14.57 7.71
N THR A 63 -6.65 14.62 8.94
CA THR A 63 -7.42 15.79 9.41
C THR A 63 -6.53 16.97 9.78
N GLN A 64 -5.23 16.75 10.03
CA GLN A 64 -4.26 17.78 10.39
C GLN A 64 -3.64 18.50 9.17
N GLY A 65 -4.08 18.17 7.96
CA GLY A 65 -3.57 18.75 6.73
C GLY A 65 -2.52 17.89 6.04
N ALA A 66 -2.02 18.38 4.90
CA ALA A 66 -1.08 17.67 4.05
C ALA A 66 0.37 17.76 4.55
N GLU A 67 0.71 18.82 5.28
CA GLU A 67 2.03 19.04 5.88
C GLU A 67 1.84 19.07 7.39
N GLN A 68 2.55 18.20 8.10
CA GLN A 68 2.42 18.04 9.55
C GLN A 68 3.81 17.96 10.19
N SER A 69 3.93 18.43 11.42
CA SER A 69 5.13 18.24 12.23
C SER A 69 4.72 18.03 13.68
N PHE A 70 5.21 16.94 14.29
CA PHE A 70 4.87 16.55 15.66
C PHE A 70 6.01 15.79 16.31
N VAL A 71 6.04 15.77 17.63
CA VAL A 71 7.05 15.02 18.40
C VAL A 71 6.52 13.64 18.74
N GLU A 72 7.31 12.60 18.46
CA GLU A 72 7.02 11.22 18.83
C GLU A 72 8.27 10.54 19.42
N ASP A 73 8.09 9.78 20.50
CA ASP A 73 9.15 8.95 21.07
C ASP A 73 9.35 7.67 20.25
N CYS A 74 10.59 7.38 19.86
CA CYS A 74 10.92 6.13 19.19
C CYS A 74 10.55 4.93 20.09
N PRO A 75 9.71 3.97 19.63
CA PRO A 75 9.26 2.84 20.44
C PRO A 75 10.37 1.84 20.79
N VAL A 76 11.53 1.93 20.11
CA VAL A 76 12.69 1.06 20.35
C VAL A 76 13.66 1.67 21.36
N CYS A 77 13.96 2.96 21.26
CA CYS A 77 15.01 3.60 22.06
C CYS A 77 14.54 4.77 22.93
N CYS A 78 13.24 5.06 22.97
CA CYS A 78 12.60 6.10 23.79
C CYS A 78 13.22 7.50 23.65
N ARG A 79 13.80 7.81 22.48
CA ARG A 79 14.29 9.16 22.19
C ARG A 79 13.22 9.92 21.41
N PRO A 80 12.95 11.18 21.79
CA PRO A 80 12.01 12.01 21.07
C PRO A 80 12.58 12.35 19.69
N ASN A 81 11.71 12.30 18.67
CA ASN A 81 12.01 12.78 17.33
C ASN A 81 10.94 13.78 16.92
N ILE A 82 11.35 14.87 16.29
CA ILE A 82 10.46 15.75 15.53
C ILE A 82 10.21 15.06 14.20
N VAL A 83 9.00 14.54 14.01
CA VAL A 83 8.58 13.85 12.79
C VAL A 83 7.88 14.85 11.88
N HIS A 84 8.31 14.90 10.63
CA HIS A 84 7.68 15.65 9.56
C HIS A 84 6.97 14.71 8.61
N LEU A 85 5.78 15.11 8.15
CA LEU A 85 4.95 14.33 7.25
C LEU A 85 4.41 15.21 6.12
N ASP A 86 4.67 14.78 4.88
CA ASP A 86 4.09 15.35 3.67
C ASP A 86 3.17 14.34 2.98
N ILE A 87 1.93 14.73 2.72
CA ILE A 87 0.93 13.97 1.98
C ILE A 87 0.74 14.59 0.60
N GLU A 88 1.14 13.85 -0.43
CA GLU A 88 1.06 14.31 -1.80
C GLU A 88 -0.34 14.15 -2.40
N PRO A 89 -0.70 14.98 -3.39
CA PRO A 89 -1.98 14.87 -4.06
C PRO A 89 -2.16 13.56 -4.85
N ASP A 90 -1.11 12.79 -5.12
CA ASP A 90 -1.23 11.49 -5.78
C ASP A 90 -1.62 10.34 -4.82
N GLY A 91 -1.65 10.62 -3.51
CA GLY A 91 -1.92 9.64 -2.45
C GLY A 91 -0.67 9.01 -1.86
N SER A 92 0.53 9.45 -2.27
CA SER A 92 1.77 9.08 -1.58
C SER A 92 1.98 9.93 -0.32
N ALA A 93 2.70 9.37 0.64
CA ALA A 93 3.15 10.09 1.84
C ALA A 93 4.65 9.90 2.03
N ARG A 94 5.29 10.94 2.57
CA ARG A 94 6.71 10.94 2.92
C ARG A 94 6.85 11.38 4.36
N ALA A 95 7.52 10.57 5.17
CA ALA A 95 7.89 10.94 6.53
C ALA A 95 9.42 10.97 6.69
N TRP A 96 9.91 11.90 7.50
CA TRP A 96 11.29 11.96 7.96
C TRP A 96 11.30 12.51 9.38
N ALA A 97 12.39 12.31 10.09
CA ALA A 97 12.50 12.80 11.45
C ALA A 97 13.87 13.44 11.71
N GLU A 98 13.90 14.34 12.68
CA GLU A 98 15.10 14.92 13.25
C GLU A 98 15.08 14.79 14.79
N PRO A 99 16.23 14.77 15.47
CA PRO A 99 16.28 14.80 16.92
C PRO A 99 15.66 16.10 17.46
N GLU A 100 14.87 16.00 18.54
CA GLU A 100 14.40 17.18 19.31
C GLU A 100 15.53 17.89 20.06
#